data_AF-A0A4W5M287-F1
#
_entry.id   AF-A0A4W5M287-F1
#
_cell.length_a   1.000
_cell.length_b   1.000
_cell.length_c   1.000
_cell.angle_alpha   90.00
_cell.angle_beta   90.00
_cell.angle_gamma   90.00
#
_symmetry.space_group_name_H-M   'P 1'
#
loop_
_entity.id
_entity.type
_entity.pdbx_description
1 polymer ?
#
loop_
_entity_poly.entity_id
_entity_poly.type
_entity_poly.pdbx_seq_one_letter_code
_entity_poly.pdbx_strand_id
1 'polypeptide(L)'
;LLHPRKSSFCLGIINTNTGLIGHLDWSEKLVLLAQERAESCHTDLSPQDQQLRHIGWNTYHSAHATTSFAEVIDSWFEEGRDYMYLSGQCRENATCQHYTQLVWATSSNVGCARQLCLRGDALWELFVCAYSPGGNWEVNGRSVVPYVAGFSCSLCTSSMSGCFRLWDHVGGLCETPRNPCRMSCGQHGRLNISSCQCHCGPRFTGRFCQVRCSVKCVHGRYKEEECSCKCDVGYGGRSSSFPSTAVT
;
A
#
# COMPACT_ATOMS: atom_id res chain seq x y z
N LEU A 1 -6.55 -13.70 -6.17
CA LEU A 1 -6.14 -14.97 -5.52
C LEU A 1 -5.60 -14.74 -4.10
N LEU A 2 -4.66 -13.81 -3.89
CA LEU A 2 -4.07 -13.55 -2.56
C LEU A 2 -4.98 -12.75 -1.61
N HIS A 3 -5.66 -11.74 -2.14
CA HIS A 3 -6.55 -10.87 -1.37
C HIS A 3 -7.66 -11.62 -0.58
N PRO A 4 -8.47 -12.52 -1.18
CA PRO A 4 -9.55 -13.21 -0.45
C PRO A 4 -9.01 -14.08 0.69
N ARG A 5 -7.82 -14.67 0.52
CA ARG A 5 -7.18 -15.51 1.55
C ARG A 5 -6.67 -14.72 2.74
N LYS A 6 -6.08 -13.53 2.49
CA LYS A 6 -5.62 -12.64 3.57
C LYS A 6 -6.80 -12.02 4.33
N SER A 7 -7.93 -11.76 3.67
CA SER A 7 -9.14 -11.23 4.31
C SER A 7 -9.97 -12.23 5.11
N SER A 8 -9.77 -13.54 4.92
CA SER A 8 -10.44 -14.59 5.71
C SER A 8 -10.06 -14.57 7.20
N PHE A 9 -9.03 -13.81 7.58
CA PHE A 9 -8.61 -13.69 8.95
C PHE A 9 -9.05 -12.37 9.59
N CYS A 10 -9.83 -12.45 10.67
CA CYS A 10 -10.17 -11.32 11.55
C CYS A 10 -8.97 -11.01 12.45
N LEU A 11 -8.19 -9.94 12.21
CA LEU A 11 -6.88 -9.78 12.86
C LEU A 11 -6.45 -8.31 13.10
N GLY A 12 -5.59 -8.11 14.12
CA GLY A 12 -5.02 -6.87 14.66
C GLY A 12 -3.46 -6.74 14.57
N ILE A 13 -2.88 -5.66 15.16
CA ILE A 13 -1.51 -5.08 14.99
C ILE A 13 -0.35 -5.91 15.58
N ILE A 14 0.75 -6.12 14.82
CA ILE A 14 2.08 -6.42 15.39
C ILE A 14 2.65 -5.16 16.05
N ASN A 15 3.05 -5.27 17.32
CA ASN A 15 3.60 -4.20 18.16
C ASN A 15 4.97 -3.69 17.68
N THR A 16 4.99 -2.99 16.56
CA THR A 16 6.01 -2.02 16.13
C THR A 16 5.26 -0.89 15.41
N ASN A 17 5.78 0.33 15.47
CA ASN A 17 5.12 1.57 15.04
C ASN A 17 4.70 1.66 13.55
N THR A 18 4.63 0.57 12.78
CA THR A 18 4.34 0.54 11.33
C THR A 18 3.74 -0.77 10.80
N GLY A 19 2.77 -1.43 11.47
CA GLY A 19 2.23 -2.71 10.97
C GLY A 19 0.72 -2.93 11.10
N LEU A 20 -0.04 -2.49 10.10
CA LEU A 20 -1.43 -2.95 9.84
C LEU A 20 -1.36 -4.13 8.88
N ILE A 21 -2.25 -5.13 9.00
CA ILE A 21 -2.45 -6.11 7.92
C ILE A 21 -3.09 -5.37 6.74
N GLY A 22 -2.24 -4.97 5.80
CA GLY A 22 -2.64 -4.24 4.60
C GLY A 22 -3.14 -5.15 3.48
N HIS A 23 -3.96 -4.57 2.61
CA HIS A 23 -4.15 -5.07 1.25
C HIS A 23 -2.77 -5.35 0.60
N LEU A 24 -2.66 -6.46 -0.15
CA LEU A 24 -1.47 -6.77 -0.93
C LEU A 24 -1.64 -6.20 -2.35
N ASP A 25 -0.96 -5.10 -2.62
CA ASP A 25 -0.94 -4.45 -3.92
C ASP A 25 0.06 -5.13 -4.87
N TRP A 26 -0.36 -5.31 -6.11
CA TRP A 26 0.53 -5.78 -7.16
C TRP A 26 1.59 -4.72 -7.51
N SER A 27 2.86 -5.14 -7.58
CA SER A 27 3.99 -4.27 -7.88
C SER A 27 4.81 -4.79 -9.05
N GLU A 28 4.79 -4.07 -10.18
CA GLU A 28 5.58 -4.41 -11.36
C GLU A 28 7.09 -4.47 -11.06
N LYS A 29 7.57 -3.64 -10.13
CA LYS A 29 8.97 -3.71 -9.67
C LYS A 29 9.30 -5.06 -9.04
N LEU A 30 8.39 -5.61 -8.23
CA LEU A 30 8.57 -6.92 -7.60
C LEU A 30 8.40 -8.07 -8.60
N VAL A 31 7.61 -7.89 -9.65
CA VAL A 31 7.50 -8.87 -10.75
C VAL A 31 8.84 -9.04 -11.44
N LEU A 32 9.54 -7.94 -11.76
CA LEU A 32 10.86 -8.01 -12.39
C LEU A 32 11.87 -8.77 -11.53
N LEU A 33 11.89 -8.50 -10.22
CA LEU A 33 12.75 -9.22 -9.27
C LEU A 33 12.38 -10.71 -9.16
N ALA A 34 11.09 -11.02 -9.15
CA ALA A 34 10.62 -12.41 -9.13
C ALA A 34 11.00 -13.14 -10.43
N GLN A 35 10.91 -12.47 -11.58
CA GLN A 35 11.24 -13.01 -12.89
C GLN A 35 12.74 -13.31 -13.00
N GLU A 36 13.60 -12.35 -12.66
CA GLU A 36 15.07 -12.55 -12.63
C GLU A 36 15.44 -13.76 -11.76
N ARG A 37 14.83 -13.87 -10.57
CA ARG A 37 15.03 -15.02 -9.68
C ARG A 37 14.49 -16.33 -10.28
N ALA A 38 13.33 -16.31 -10.92
CA ALA A 38 12.74 -17.51 -11.54
C ALA A 38 13.59 -18.00 -12.73
N GLU A 39 14.09 -17.09 -13.55
CA GLU A 39 14.96 -17.35 -14.72
C GLU A 39 16.28 -18.01 -14.33
N SER A 40 16.81 -17.70 -13.14
CA SER A 40 17.99 -18.38 -12.62
C SER A 40 17.78 -19.89 -12.44
N CYS A 41 16.54 -20.38 -12.30
CA CYS A 41 16.23 -21.78 -12.05
C CYS A 41 17.01 -22.39 -10.86
N HIS A 42 17.29 -21.58 -9.83
CA HIS A 42 18.17 -21.91 -8.69
C HIS A 42 19.62 -22.24 -9.05
N THR A 43 20.10 -21.86 -10.22
CA THR A 43 21.51 -21.99 -10.62
C THR A 43 22.36 -20.87 -10.01
N ASP A 44 21.78 -19.70 -9.80
CA ASP A 44 22.44 -18.60 -9.10
C ASP A 44 22.31 -18.75 -7.58
N LEU A 45 23.38 -19.23 -6.95
CA LEU A 45 23.74 -18.84 -5.59
C LEU A 45 24.26 -17.39 -5.61
N SER A 46 23.51 -16.45 -6.18
CA SER A 46 23.94 -15.04 -6.14
C SER A 46 24.00 -14.63 -4.68
N PRO A 47 25.13 -14.05 -4.21
CA PRO A 47 25.24 -13.58 -2.83
C PRO A 47 24.04 -12.68 -2.57
N GLN A 48 23.27 -12.99 -1.52
CA GLN A 48 22.12 -12.18 -1.11
C GLN A 48 22.51 -10.72 -1.19
N ASP A 49 22.07 -10.02 -2.24
CA ASP A 49 22.39 -8.63 -2.42
C ASP A 49 21.94 -7.96 -1.12
N GLN A 50 22.85 -7.30 -0.42
CA GLN A 50 22.52 -6.67 0.86
C GLN A 50 21.31 -5.74 0.70
N GLN A 51 21.13 -5.21 -0.52
CA GLN A 51 19.98 -4.42 -0.90
C GLN A 51 18.67 -5.20 -0.93
N LEU A 52 18.63 -6.52 -1.14
CA LEU A 52 17.40 -7.33 -1.25
C LEU A 52 16.98 -8.03 0.06
N ARG A 53 17.71 -7.81 1.17
CA ARG A 53 17.36 -8.39 2.49
C ARG A 53 15.98 -7.99 3.01
N HIS A 54 15.46 -6.86 2.53
CA HIS A 54 14.14 -6.37 2.88
C HIS A 54 13.02 -6.98 2.03
N ILE A 55 13.34 -7.85 1.06
CA ILE A 55 12.38 -8.54 0.19
C ILE A 55 12.19 -9.97 0.71
N GLY A 56 10.93 -10.35 0.89
CA GLY A 56 10.53 -11.70 1.25
C GLY A 56 10.29 -12.55 0.01
N TRP A 57 10.46 -13.86 0.10
CA TRP A 57 10.39 -14.76 -1.05
C TRP A 57 9.62 -16.01 -0.70
N ASN A 58 8.63 -16.35 -1.54
CA ASN A 58 8.06 -17.70 -1.57
C ASN A 58 8.42 -18.35 -2.91
N THR A 59 8.77 -19.63 -2.88
CA THR A 59 9.09 -20.42 -4.06
C THR A 59 8.33 -21.73 -4.07
N TYR A 60 7.93 -22.19 -5.25
CA TYR A 60 7.28 -23.49 -5.42
C TYR A 60 7.81 -24.17 -6.68
N HIS A 61 8.09 -25.46 -6.55
CA HIS A 61 8.57 -26.30 -7.64
C HIS A 61 7.48 -27.27 -8.05
N SER A 62 7.11 -27.25 -9.33
CA SER A 62 6.23 -28.26 -9.88
C SER A 62 6.97 -29.11 -10.90
N ALA A 63 6.86 -30.43 -10.78
CA ALA A 63 7.28 -31.34 -11.83
C ALA A 63 6.27 -31.40 -13.00
N HIS A 64 5.10 -30.76 -12.85
CA HIS A 64 4.02 -30.79 -13.82
C HIS A 64 3.83 -29.41 -14.45
N ALA A 65 3.91 -29.33 -15.77
CA ALA A 65 3.80 -28.09 -16.54
C ALA A 65 2.37 -27.48 -16.59
N THR A 66 1.45 -27.96 -15.75
CA THR A 66 0.05 -27.53 -15.72
C THR A 66 -0.35 -26.88 -14.40
N THR A 67 0.59 -26.70 -13.47
CA THR A 67 0.28 -26.14 -12.14
C THR A 67 -0.11 -24.67 -12.28
N SER A 68 -1.24 -24.30 -11.68
CA SER A 68 -1.70 -22.91 -11.68
C SER A 68 -1.14 -22.13 -10.49
N PHE A 69 -1.02 -20.80 -10.62
CA PHE A 69 -0.69 -19.96 -9.45
C PHE A 69 -1.72 -20.11 -8.32
N ALA A 70 -2.98 -20.44 -8.62
CA ALA A 70 -3.99 -20.67 -7.59
C ALA A 70 -3.60 -21.86 -6.71
N GLU A 71 -3.24 -23.00 -7.31
CA GLU A 71 -2.76 -24.20 -6.60
C GLU A 71 -1.49 -23.94 -5.79
N VAL A 72 -0.56 -23.15 -6.34
CA VAL A 72 0.66 -22.77 -5.61
C VAL A 72 0.32 -21.96 -4.37
N ILE A 73 -0.52 -20.92 -4.50
CA ILE A 73 -0.96 -20.12 -3.36
C ILE A 73 -1.76 -20.97 -2.36
N ASP A 74 -2.60 -21.90 -2.83
CA ASP A 74 -3.30 -22.88 -1.99
C ASP A 74 -2.30 -23.67 -1.14
N SER A 75 -1.29 -24.25 -1.77
CA SER A 75 -0.30 -25.08 -1.07
C SER A 75 0.45 -24.31 0.02
N TRP A 76 0.88 -23.08 -0.26
CA TRP A 76 1.51 -22.21 0.72
C TRP A 76 0.55 -21.81 1.84
N PHE A 77 -0.74 -21.67 1.55
CA PHE A 77 -1.74 -21.33 2.54
C PHE A 77 -2.08 -22.50 3.47
N GLU A 78 -2.08 -23.73 2.95
CA GLU A 78 -2.39 -24.94 3.71
C GLU A 78 -1.37 -25.23 4.83
N GLU A 79 -0.15 -24.74 4.71
CA GLU A 79 0.85 -24.76 5.80
C GLU A 79 0.33 -24.11 7.10
N GLY A 80 -0.64 -23.19 6.99
CA GLY A 80 -1.29 -22.58 8.15
C GLY A 80 -2.00 -23.57 9.08
N ARG A 81 -2.35 -24.77 8.60
CA ARG A 81 -2.90 -25.86 9.43
C ARG A 81 -1.91 -26.36 10.48
N ASP A 82 -0.62 -26.19 10.21
CA ASP A 82 0.47 -26.63 11.07
C ASP A 82 1.10 -25.47 11.87
N TYR A 83 0.62 -24.24 11.66
CA TYR A 83 1.10 -23.06 12.37
C TYR A 83 0.35 -22.84 13.68
N MET A 84 1.07 -22.96 14.81
CA MET A 84 0.55 -22.70 16.14
C MET A 84 0.66 -21.21 16.46
N TYR A 85 -0.43 -20.50 16.23
CA TYR A 85 -0.46 -19.05 16.34
C TYR A 85 -0.09 -18.49 17.73
N LEU A 86 -0.56 -19.12 18.80
CA LEU A 86 -0.33 -18.66 20.18
C LEU A 86 1.15 -18.73 20.58
N SER A 87 1.87 -19.73 20.09
CA SER A 87 3.31 -19.89 20.35
C SER A 87 4.18 -19.28 19.25
N GLY A 88 3.59 -18.91 18.11
CA GLY A 88 4.32 -18.42 16.94
C GLY A 88 5.17 -19.49 16.25
N GLN A 89 4.92 -20.77 16.55
CA GLN A 89 5.75 -21.89 16.10
C GLN A 89 5.05 -22.71 15.02
N CYS A 90 5.83 -23.28 14.10
CA CYS A 90 5.35 -24.32 13.22
C CYS A 90 5.41 -25.67 13.94
N ARG A 91 4.49 -26.60 13.64
CA ARG A 91 4.56 -27.98 14.13
C ARG A 91 5.92 -28.60 13.79
N GLU A 92 6.43 -29.44 14.67
CA GLU A 92 7.68 -30.18 14.41
C GLU A 92 7.60 -30.93 13.07
N ASN A 93 8.69 -30.87 12.30
CA ASN A 93 8.80 -31.45 10.96
C ASN A 93 7.82 -30.90 9.91
N ALA A 94 7.15 -29.76 10.17
CA ALA A 94 6.34 -29.05 9.18
C ALA A 94 7.04 -27.78 8.68
N THR A 95 6.56 -27.25 7.55
CA THR A 95 7.00 -25.95 7.01
C THR A 95 5.84 -24.97 7.10
N CYS A 96 6.09 -23.77 7.62
CA CYS A 96 5.09 -22.70 7.72
C CYS A 96 5.57 -21.37 7.13
N GLN A 97 6.79 -21.33 6.59
CA GLN A 97 7.42 -20.07 6.16
C GLN A 97 6.68 -19.42 4.99
N HIS A 98 6.07 -20.20 4.10
CA HIS A 98 5.33 -19.65 2.99
C HIS A 98 4.01 -19.06 3.48
N TYR A 99 3.31 -19.78 4.38
CA TYR A 99 2.10 -19.28 5.03
C TYR A 99 2.36 -17.99 5.79
N THR A 100 3.37 -17.96 6.66
CA THR A 100 3.65 -16.78 7.50
C THR A 100 3.98 -15.56 6.64
N GLN A 101 4.69 -15.74 5.51
CA GLN A 101 4.92 -14.66 4.55
C GLN A 101 3.63 -14.15 3.88
N LEU A 102 2.72 -15.06 3.49
CA LEU A 102 1.44 -14.69 2.87
C LEU A 102 0.57 -13.81 3.79
N VAL A 103 0.53 -14.17 5.06
CA VAL A 103 -0.29 -13.49 6.07
C VAL A 103 0.47 -12.40 6.82
N TRP A 104 1.71 -12.09 6.41
CA TRP A 104 2.54 -11.11 7.09
C TRP A 104 1.91 -9.72 7.04
N ALA A 105 1.74 -9.11 8.22
CA ALA A 105 0.97 -7.89 8.38
C ALA A 105 1.57 -6.74 7.57
N THR A 106 2.86 -6.51 7.73
CA THR A 106 3.56 -5.37 7.11
C THR A 106 3.78 -5.52 5.61
N SER A 107 3.71 -6.74 5.07
CA SER A 107 3.86 -6.99 3.63
C SER A 107 2.65 -6.42 2.89
N SER A 108 2.89 -5.38 2.10
CA SER A 108 1.87 -4.59 1.40
C SER A 108 1.99 -4.67 -0.11
N ASN A 109 3.15 -5.09 -0.64
CA ASN A 109 3.34 -5.29 -2.07
C ASN A 109 3.75 -6.73 -2.38
N VAL A 110 3.28 -7.23 -3.52
CA VAL A 110 3.69 -8.52 -4.08
C VAL A 110 3.89 -8.45 -5.59
N GLY A 111 4.86 -9.21 -6.09
CA GLY A 111 5.02 -9.49 -7.52
C GLY A 111 5.45 -10.93 -7.70
N CYS A 112 4.90 -11.62 -8.69
CA CYS A 112 5.16 -13.04 -8.92
C CYS A 112 5.52 -13.31 -10.36
N ALA A 113 6.31 -14.37 -10.55
CA ALA A 113 6.78 -14.85 -11.84
C ALA A 113 6.78 -16.38 -11.87
N ARG A 114 6.72 -16.94 -13.07
CA ARG A 114 6.91 -18.37 -13.30
C ARG A 114 7.93 -18.60 -14.40
N GLN A 115 8.74 -19.63 -14.27
CA GLN A 115 9.72 -20.02 -15.26
C GLN A 115 9.70 -21.54 -15.47
N LEU A 116 9.76 -21.96 -16.73
CA LEU A 116 10.04 -23.36 -17.06
C LEU A 116 11.56 -23.57 -17.05
N CYS A 117 12.01 -24.49 -16.21
CA CYS A 117 13.39 -24.79 -15.95
C CYS A 117 13.74 -26.20 -16.44
N LEU A 118 14.95 -26.36 -16.94
CA LEU A 118 15.49 -27.66 -17.37
C LEU A 118 16.56 -28.10 -16.37
N ARG A 119 16.44 -29.32 -15.83
CA ARG A 119 17.47 -29.93 -14.98
C ARG A 119 17.78 -31.33 -15.50
N GLY A 120 18.93 -31.47 -16.17
CA GLY A 120 19.19 -32.66 -16.99
C GLY A 120 18.21 -32.72 -18.16
N ASP A 121 17.52 -33.84 -18.31
CA ASP A 121 16.48 -34.03 -19.35
C ASP A 121 15.04 -33.76 -18.85
N ALA A 122 14.87 -33.41 -17.57
CA ALA A 122 13.58 -33.18 -16.97
C ALA A 122 13.21 -31.68 -16.96
N LEU A 123 12.01 -31.38 -17.46
CA LEU A 123 11.38 -30.07 -17.34
C LEU A 123 10.63 -29.95 -16.01
N TRP A 124 10.72 -28.80 -15.37
CA TRP A 124 9.99 -28.47 -14.16
C TRP A 124 9.69 -26.97 -14.13
N GLU A 125 8.60 -26.57 -13.47
CA GLU A 125 8.21 -25.17 -13.33
C GLU A 125 8.62 -24.62 -11.96
N LEU A 126 9.21 -23.43 -11.97
CA LEU A 126 9.51 -22.63 -10.80
C LEU A 126 8.53 -21.47 -10.70
N PHE A 127 7.85 -21.36 -9.57
CA PHE A 127 7.03 -20.21 -9.22
C PHE A 127 7.75 -19.42 -8.14
N VAL A 128 7.84 -18.10 -8.33
CA VAL A 128 8.48 -17.18 -7.37
C VAL A 128 7.53 -16.03 -7.09
N CYS A 129 7.34 -15.71 -5.82
CA CYS A 129 6.67 -14.47 -5.39
C CYS A 129 7.59 -13.67 -4.47
N ALA A 130 7.78 -12.40 -4.79
CA ALA A 130 8.52 -11.41 -4.03
C ALA A 130 7.55 -10.53 -3.23
N TYR A 131 7.86 -10.28 -1.96
CA TYR A 131 7.03 -9.49 -1.03
C TYR A 131 7.82 -8.30 -0.48
N SER A 132 7.18 -7.14 -0.40
CA SER A 132 7.81 -5.94 0.18
C SER A 132 6.85 -5.20 1.13
N PRO A 133 7.34 -4.81 2.33
CA PRO A 133 8.48 -5.41 3.02
C PRO A 133 8.33 -6.94 3.13
N GLY A 134 9.45 -7.67 3.10
CA GLY A 134 9.50 -9.09 3.37
C GLY A 134 9.10 -9.40 4.81
N GLY A 135 8.61 -10.59 5.06
CA GLY A 135 8.21 -11.07 6.37
C GLY A 135 9.22 -12.03 6.99
N ASN A 136 8.72 -12.89 7.88
CA ASN A 136 9.48 -13.96 8.54
C ASN A 136 10.71 -13.47 9.29
N TRP A 137 10.58 -12.34 9.99
CA TRP A 137 11.68 -11.75 10.74
C TRP A 137 11.95 -12.52 12.03
N GLU A 138 13.23 -12.54 12.40
CA GLU A 138 13.69 -12.99 13.70
C GLU A 138 14.32 -11.83 14.46
N VAL A 139 13.95 -11.68 15.72
CA VAL A 139 14.52 -10.68 16.62
C VAL A 139 15.03 -11.41 17.86
N ASN A 140 16.33 -11.26 18.16
CA ASN A 140 16.99 -11.93 19.28
C ASN A 140 16.79 -13.46 19.30
N GLY A 141 16.82 -14.11 18.13
CA GLY A 141 16.63 -15.56 17.98
C GLY A 141 15.20 -16.05 18.22
N ARG A 142 14.21 -15.14 18.21
CA ARG A 142 12.78 -15.48 18.26
C ARG A 142 12.08 -15.00 16.99
N SER A 143 11.34 -15.90 16.36
CA SER A 143 10.51 -15.58 15.21
C SER A 143 9.38 -14.63 15.64
N VAL A 144 9.18 -13.57 14.86
CA VAL A 144 8.09 -12.62 15.06
C VAL A 144 6.80 -13.25 14.51
N VAL A 145 5.71 -13.12 15.26
CA VAL A 145 4.38 -13.57 14.78
C VAL A 145 3.96 -12.75 13.55
N PRO A 146 3.36 -13.37 12.52
CA PRO A 146 3.09 -12.72 11.24
C PRO A 146 2.00 -11.65 11.31
N TYR A 147 1.20 -11.64 12.37
CA TYR A 147 0.18 -10.64 12.67
C TYR A 147 -0.17 -10.69 14.16
N VAL A 148 -1.13 -9.88 14.63
CA VAL A 148 -1.77 -10.04 15.94
C VAL A 148 -3.22 -10.44 15.77
N ALA A 149 -3.76 -11.25 16.68
CA ALA A 149 -5.14 -11.70 16.60
C ALA A 149 -6.05 -10.65 17.23
N GLY A 150 -7.22 -10.40 16.63
CA GLY A 150 -8.16 -9.41 17.13
C GLY A 150 -9.36 -9.26 16.21
N PHE A 151 -10.29 -8.35 16.52
CA PHE A 151 -11.39 -8.07 15.61
C PHE A 151 -10.85 -7.44 14.32
N SER A 152 -11.39 -7.84 13.16
CA SER A 152 -11.03 -7.28 11.87
C SER A 152 -11.07 -5.75 11.90
N CYS A 153 -10.02 -5.09 11.40
CA CYS A 153 -9.92 -3.64 11.34
C CYS A 153 -10.00 -2.87 12.68
N SER A 154 -10.04 -3.56 13.83
CA SER A 154 -10.11 -2.91 15.16
C SER A 154 -8.96 -1.96 15.43
N LEU A 155 -7.89 -2.10 14.65
CA LEU A 155 -6.66 -1.37 14.82
C LEU A 155 -6.21 -0.65 13.54
N CYS A 156 -7.10 -0.38 12.58
CA CYS A 156 -6.80 0.58 11.52
C CYS A 156 -6.70 1.99 12.15
N THR A 157 -5.48 2.38 12.53
CA THR A 157 -5.20 3.56 13.38
C THR A 157 -4.94 4.86 12.61
N SER A 158 -4.87 4.82 11.28
CA SER A 158 -4.63 6.02 10.48
C SER A 158 -5.93 6.75 10.19
N SER A 159 -5.93 8.09 10.28
CA SER A 159 -7.06 8.92 9.84
C SER A 159 -7.43 8.72 8.36
N MET A 160 -6.51 8.13 7.59
CA MET A 160 -6.63 7.86 6.16
C MET A 160 -6.89 6.39 5.83
N SER A 161 -6.73 5.45 6.77
CA SER A 161 -7.01 4.03 6.50
C SER A 161 -8.44 3.68 6.90
N GLY A 162 -9.17 3.06 5.98
CA GLY A 162 -10.51 2.54 6.20
C GLY A 162 -10.50 1.03 6.34
N CYS A 163 -11.51 0.48 7.01
CA CYS A 163 -11.79 -0.94 6.95
C CYS A 163 -12.47 -1.26 5.62
N PHE A 164 -11.74 -1.88 4.68
CA PHE A 164 -12.35 -2.34 3.44
C PHE A 164 -12.90 -3.75 3.63
N ARG A 165 -14.21 -3.90 3.41
CA ARG A 165 -14.91 -5.19 3.40
C ARG A 165 -15.26 -5.51 1.97
N LEU A 166 -14.73 -6.62 1.45
CA LEU A 166 -15.24 -7.22 0.23
C LEU A 166 -16.63 -7.80 0.53
N TRP A 167 -17.59 -7.60 -0.37
CA TRP A 167 -19.02 -7.91 -0.17
C TRP A 167 -19.31 -9.41 0.09
N ASP A 168 -18.32 -10.28 -0.14
CA ASP A 168 -18.37 -11.73 -0.04
C ASP A 168 -17.58 -12.31 1.17
N HIS A 169 -17.06 -11.48 2.08
CA HIS A 169 -16.22 -11.94 3.20
C HIS A 169 -16.67 -11.39 4.57
N VAL A 170 -16.52 -12.23 5.61
CA VAL A 170 -16.89 -11.90 7.01
C VAL A 170 -15.87 -10.95 7.67
N GLY A 171 -14.65 -10.86 7.11
CA GLY A 171 -13.55 -10.01 7.59
C GLY A 171 -13.32 -8.75 6.74
N GLY A 172 -12.47 -7.85 7.24
CA GLY A 172 -12.02 -6.65 6.52
C GLY A 172 -10.53 -6.42 6.69
N LEU A 173 -9.90 -5.86 5.66
CA LEU A 173 -8.48 -5.47 5.68
C LEU A 173 -8.36 -3.96 5.89
N CYS A 174 -7.26 -3.52 6.50
CA CYS A 174 -6.94 -2.10 6.55
C CYS A 174 -6.42 -1.68 5.17
N GLU A 175 -7.11 -0.75 4.54
CA GLU A 175 -6.70 -0.19 3.24
C GLU A 175 -6.75 1.33 3.32
N THR A 176 -5.75 2.00 2.76
CA THR A 176 -5.84 3.43 2.51
C THR A 176 -6.58 3.61 1.18
N PRO A 177 -7.81 4.16 1.17
CA PRO A 177 -8.54 4.34 -0.08
C PRO A 177 -7.71 5.17 -1.05
N ARG A 178 -7.83 4.93 -2.37
CA ARG A 178 -7.18 5.76 -3.41
C ARG A 178 -7.44 7.27 -3.24
N ASN A 179 -8.56 7.62 -2.61
CA ASN A 179 -8.84 8.97 -2.13
C ASN A 179 -9.24 8.92 -0.63
N PRO A 180 -8.26 9.01 0.30
CA PRO A 180 -8.54 8.86 1.73
C PRO A 180 -9.34 10.04 2.28
N CYS A 181 -9.27 11.20 1.62
CA CYS A 181 -9.99 12.41 2.02
C CYS A 181 -11.50 12.37 1.70
N ARG A 182 -11.96 11.38 0.92
CA ARG A 182 -13.36 11.25 0.45
C ARG A 182 -13.92 12.54 -0.17
N MET A 183 -13.06 13.32 -0.82
CA MET A 183 -13.42 14.57 -1.50
C MET A 183 -12.58 14.76 -2.76
N SER A 184 -13.12 15.47 -3.73
CA SER A 184 -12.40 15.87 -4.93
C SER A 184 -12.36 17.39 -5.02
N CYS A 185 -11.27 17.91 -5.57
CA CYS A 185 -11.21 19.30 -5.98
C CYS A 185 -11.92 19.45 -7.33
N GLY A 186 -12.44 20.64 -7.60
CA GLY A 186 -12.94 21.03 -8.90
C GLY A 186 -11.84 20.98 -9.97
N GLN A 187 -12.22 21.17 -11.23
CA GLN A 187 -11.35 21.01 -12.40
C GLN A 187 -10.01 21.77 -12.34
N HIS A 188 -9.95 22.85 -11.54
CA HIS A 188 -8.77 23.70 -11.37
C HIS A 188 -8.12 23.60 -9.99
N GLY A 189 -8.40 22.55 -9.23
CA GLY A 189 -7.78 22.31 -7.92
C GLY A 189 -7.00 21.00 -7.87
N ARG A 190 -5.94 20.97 -7.07
CA ARG A 190 -5.19 19.76 -6.74
C ARG A 190 -5.41 19.40 -5.28
N LEU A 191 -5.83 18.16 -5.01
CA LEU A 191 -6.04 17.69 -3.64
C LEU A 191 -4.70 17.39 -2.99
N ASN A 192 -4.42 18.06 -1.88
CA ASN A 192 -3.36 17.66 -0.98
C ASN A 192 -3.89 16.52 -0.11
N ILE A 193 -3.39 15.31 -0.35
CA ILE A 193 -3.82 14.09 0.33
C ILE A 193 -3.38 14.10 1.81
N SER A 194 -2.28 14.77 2.16
CA SER A 194 -1.78 14.78 3.55
C SER A 194 -2.61 15.69 4.47
N SER A 195 -3.12 16.82 3.95
CA SER A 195 -3.94 17.78 4.70
C SER A 195 -5.44 17.72 4.38
N CYS A 196 -5.83 16.94 3.37
CA CYS A 196 -7.19 16.90 2.82
C CYS A 196 -7.76 18.28 2.46
N GLN A 197 -6.93 19.10 1.82
CA GLN A 197 -7.28 20.44 1.34
C GLN A 197 -7.01 20.57 -0.15
N CYS A 198 -7.82 21.37 -0.84
CA CYS A 198 -7.60 21.69 -2.25
C CYS A 198 -6.70 22.91 -2.40
N HIS A 199 -5.59 22.76 -3.12
CA HIS A 199 -4.83 23.88 -3.64
C HIS A 199 -5.47 24.33 -4.95
N CYS A 200 -6.01 25.54 -4.95
CA CYS A 200 -6.66 26.10 -6.12
C CYS A 200 -5.65 26.75 -7.06
N GLY A 201 -5.81 26.50 -8.36
CA GLY A 201 -5.08 27.21 -9.39
C GLY A 201 -5.51 28.68 -9.47
N PRO A 202 -4.77 29.49 -10.26
CA PRO A 202 -5.02 30.92 -10.39
C PRO A 202 -6.47 31.21 -10.76
N ARG A 203 -7.07 32.22 -10.12
CA ARG A 203 -8.47 32.64 -10.28
C ARG A 203 -9.54 31.64 -9.81
N PHE A 204 -9.20 30.66 -8.99
CA PHE A 204 -10.18 29.79 -8.32
C PHE A 204 -10.01 29.82 -6.80
N THR A 205 -11.12 29.72 -6.08
CA THR A 205 -11.15 29.72 -4.62
C THR A 205 -12.28 28.84 -4.09
N GLY A 206 -12.40 28.76 -2.76
CA GLY A 206 -13.33 27.89 -2.05
C GLY A 206 -12.73 26.54 -1.69
N ARG A 207 -13.39 25.83 -0.77
CA ARG A 207 -12.92 24.55 -0.21
C ARG A 207 -12.58 23.48 -1.26
N PHE A 208 -13.27 23.51 -2.39
CA PHE A 208 -13.08 22.57 -3.50
C PHE A 208 -12.64 23.28 -4.78
N CYS A 209 -12.15 24.53 -4.71
CA CYS A 209 -11.79 25.32 -5.89
C CYS A 209 -12.93 25.50 -6.90
N GLN A 210 -14.17 25.54 -6.39
CA GLN A 210 -15.39 25.59 -7.19
C GLN A 210 -15.79 27.01 -7.58
N VAL A 211 -15.23 28.03 -6.92
CA VAL A 211 -15.59 29.43 -7.14
C VAL A 211 -14.56 30.10 -8.03
N ARG A 212 -14.98 30.60 -9.20
CA ARG A 212 -14.14 31.44 -10.04
C ARG A 212 -14.06 32.86 -9.46
N CYS A 213 -12.86 33.36 -9.29
CA CYS A 213 -12.62 34.70 -8.80
C CYS A 213 -13.05 35.73 -9.86
N SER A 214 -13.86 36.69 -9.44
CA SER A 214 -14.56 37.65 -10.33
C SER A 214 -14.41 39.10 -9.85
N VAL A 215 -13.41 39.37 -9.01
CA VAL A 215 -13.19 40.71 -8.45
C VAL A 215 -12.69 41.66 -9.53
N LYS A 216 -13.41 42.76 -9.74
CA LYS A 216 -12.94 43.91 -10.53
C LYS A 216 -12.29 44.91 -9.58
N CYS A 217 -11.00 45.16 -9.75
CA CYS A 217 -10.28 46.17 -8.98
C CYS A 217 -10.50 47.54 -9.63
N VAL A 218 -11.11 48.48 -8.89
CA VAL A 218 -11.41 49.82 -9.41
C VAL A 218 -10.16 50.70 -9.34
N HIS A 219 -9.54 50.80 -8.16
CA HIS A 219 -8.28 51.54 -7.92
C HIS A 219 -7.16 50.61 -7.44
N GLY A 220 -6.69 49.75 -8.34
CA GLY A 220 -5.60 48.83 -8.04
C GLY A 220 -5.39 47.76 -9.10
N ARG A 221 -4.46 46.84 -8.82
CA ARG A 221 -4.17 45.69 -9.70
C ARG A 221 -4.70 44.40 -9.11
N TYR A 222 -5.34 43.58 -9.94
CA TYR A 222 -5.81 42.26 -9.54
C TYR A 222 -4.64 41.29 -9.42
N LYS A 223 -4.54 40.60 -8.27
CA LYS A 223 -3.61 39.50 -8.04
C LYS A 223 -4.32 38.18 -8.28
N GLU A 224 -3.95 37.49 -9.35
CA GLU A 224 -4.64 36.26 -9.80
C GLU A 224 -4.45 35.08 -8.83
N GLU A 225 -3.29 34.98 -8.21
CA GLU A 225 -2.91 33.92 -7.25
C GLU A 225 -3.66 34.04 -5.91
N GLU A 226 -3.91 35.28 -5.46
CA GLU A 226 -4.53 35.55 -4.16
C GLU A 226 -6.04 35.84 -4.28
N CYS A 227 -6.56 35.93 -5.51
CA CYS A 227 -7.92 36.40 -5.80
C CYS A 227 -8.28 37.70 -5.08
N SER A 228 -7.31 38.63 -5.01
CA SER A 228 -7.38 39.86 -4.24
C SER A 228 -6.99 41.07 -5.09
N CYS A 229 -7.40 42.27 -4.67
CA CYS A 229 -6.94 43.51 -5.28
C CYS A 229 -5.80 44.10 -4.47
N LYS A 230 -4.66 44.35 -5.12
CA LYS A 230 -3.62 45.21 -4.59
C LYS A 230 -4.05 46.66 -4.82
N CYS A 231 -4.51 47.32 -3.76
CA CYS A 231 -5.00 48.69 -3.82
C CYS A 231 -3.86 49.68 -4.10
N ASP A 232 -4.17 50.73 -4.86
CA ASP A 232 -3.29 51.90 -4.99
C ASP A 232 -3.28 52.71 -3.68
N VAL A 233 -2.27 53.55 -3.50
CA VAL A 233 -2.09 54.35 -2.27
C VAL A 233 -3.31 55.25 -2.05
N GLY A 234 -3.89 55.20 -0.84
CA GLY A 234 -5.09 55.95 -0.48
C GLY A 234 -6.41 55.25 -0.77
N TYR A 235 -6.41 54.00 -1.25
CA TYR A 235 -7.61 53.19 -1.47
C TYR A 235 -7.56 51.85 -0.73
N GLY A 236 -8.71 51.27 -0.45
CA GLY A 236 -8.89 50.08 0.38
C GLY A 236 -10.18 49.31 0.07
N GLY A 237 -10.33 48.16 0.73
CA GLY A 237 -11.45 47.24 0.53
C GLY A 237 -11.21 46.18 -0.56
N ARG A 238 -12.08 45.17 -0.60
CA ARG A 238 -11.92 43.95 -1.42
C ARG A 238 -11.80 44.21 -2.93
N SER A 239 -12.46 45.25 -3.43
CA SER A 239 -12.45 45.71 -4.83
C SER A 239 -11.62 46.98 -5.05
N SER A 240 -10.89 47.45 -4.03
CA SER A 240 -10.18 48.74 -4.05
C SER A 240 -11.09 49.91 -4.44
N SER A 241 -12.31 49.94 -3.89
CA SER A 241 -13.36 50.90 -4.26
C SER A 241 -13.58 52.00 -3.23
N PHE A 242 -12.96 51.91 -2.05
CA PHE A 242 -13.14 52.89 -0.98
C PHE A 242 -11.85 53.67 -0.77
N PRO A 243 -11.90 55.00 -0.56
CA PRO A 243 -10.75 55.74 -0.06
C PRO A 243 -10.38 55.20 1.32
N SER A 244 -9.12 54.82 1.50
CA SER A 244 -8.57 54.52 2.82
C SER A 244 -8.39 55.85 3.53
N THR A 245 -9.33 56.22 4.40
CA THR A 245 -9.14 57.36 5.31
C THR A 245 -7.85 57.12 6.08
N ALA A 246 -6.89 58.04 5.95
CA ALA A 246 -5.72 58.07 6.82
C ALA A 246 -6.21 58.05 8.26
N VAL A 247 -5.82 57.03 9.02
CA VAL A 247 -5.93 57.08 10.47
C VAL A 247 -4.85 58.09 10.90
N THR A 248 -5.25 59.34 11.11
CA THR A 248 -4.49 60.31 11.92
C THR A 248 -4.47 59.87 13.37
#